data_AF-A0A1D7QK00-F1
#
_entry.id   AF-A0A1D7QK00-F1
#
_cell.length_a   1.000
_cell.length_b   1.000
_cell.length_c   1.000
_cell.angle_alpha   90.00
_cell.angle_beta   90.00
_cell.angle_gamma   90.00
#
_symmetry.space_group_name_H-M   'P 1'
#
loop_
_entity.id
_entity.type
_entity.pdbx_description
1 polymer ?
#
loop_
_entity_poly.entity_id
_entity_poly.type
_entity_poly.pdbx_seq_one_letter_code
_entity_poly.pdbx_strand_id
1 'polypeptide(L)'
;MKKLSFLFSFVLLMLFANGVQAQKNETYFVGKWDILIKGLPQGDTEALVKFELKDGKLSGSIADKANQKDMPFTDVQLKDSVVVVKFDHSSGEVEMSLLKKDADNLTGQVNSQFELTGVRKKED
;
A
#
# COMPACT_ATOMS: atom_id res chain seq x y z
N MET A 1 34.55 20.06 -36.18
CA MET A 1 33.50 19.23 -35.54
C MET A 1 33.82 18.89 -34.07
N LYS A 2 34.27 19.86 -33.24
CA LYS A 2 34.59 19.63 -31.81
C LYS A 2 33.55 20.17 -30.82
N LYS A 3 32.56 20.93 -31.32
CA LYS A 3 31.51 21.56 -30.49
C LYS A 3 30.20 20.74 -30.43
N LEU A 4 30.09 19.68 -31.23
CA LEU A 4 28.88 18.83 -31.29
C LEU A 4 28.91 17.70 -30.25
N SER A 5 30.09 17.35 -29.72
CA SER A 5 30.23 16.27 -28.72
C SER A 5 29.73 16.66 -27.33
N PHE A 6 29.70 17.96 -27.00
CA PHE A 6 29.26 18.44 -25.69
C PHE A 6 27.73 18.45 -25.53
N LEU A 7 26.97 18.63 -26.62
CA LEU A 7 25.50 18.58 -26.55
C LEU A 7 24.97 17.16 -26.34
N PHE A 8 25.66 16.14 -26.85
CA PHE A 8 25.21 14.75 -26.73
C PHE A 8 25.40 14.19 -25.31
N SER A 9 26.41 14.66 -24.58
CA SER A 9 26.67 14.23 -23.20
C SER A 9 25.67 14.80 -22.19
N PHE A 10 25.02 15.93 -22.49
CA PHE A 10 24.06 16.57 -21.58
C PHE A 10 22.65 15.95 -21.68
N VAL A 11 22.28 15.46 -22.87
CA VAL A 11 20.98 14.79 -23.09
C VAL A 11 20.93 13.39 -22.47
N LEU A 12 22.06 12.67 -22.42
CA LEU A 12 22.12 11.32 -21.84
C LEU A 12 21.96 11.30 -20.30
N LEU A 13 22.32 12.39 -19.61
CA LEU A 13 22.17 12.52 -18.15
C LEU A 13 20.74 12.81 -17.69
N MET A 14 19.87 13.37 -18.56
CA MET A 14 18.48 13.68 -18.21
C MET A 14 17.54 12.46 -18.25
N LEU A 15 17.96 11.34 -18.85
CA LEU A 15 17.11 10.15 -19.00
C LEU A 15 17.03 9.28 -17.74
N PHE A 16 17.88 9.52 -16.72
CA PHE A 16 17.89 8.71 -15.49
C PHE A 16 17.12 9.34 -14.31
N ALA A 17 16.56 10.55 -14.46
CA ALA A 17 15.96 11.26 -13.33
C ALA A 17 14.50 10.86 -13.01
N ASN A 18 13.81 10.12 -13.89
CA ASN A 18 12.36 9.90 -13.77
C ASN A 18 11.94 8.58 -13.10
N GLY A 19 12.88 7.71 -12.69
CA GLY A 19 12.56 6.39 -12.13
C GLY A 19 12.42 6.30 -10.60
N VAL A 20 12.90 7.29 -9.84
CA VAL A 20 13.08 7.16 -8.38
C VAL A 20 11.78 7.41 -7.58
N GLN A 21 10.82 8.13 -8.15
CA GLN A 21 9.66 8.59 -7.37
C GLN A 21 8.54 7.54 -7.25
N ALA A 22 8.31 6.72 -8.28
CA ALA A 22 7.32 5.64 -8.23
C ALA A 22 7.72 4.53 -7.24
N GLN A 23 9.01 4.16 -7.23
CA GLN A 23 9.55 3.14 -6.35
C GLN A 23 9.41 3.47 -4.85
N LYS A 24 9.47 4.76 -4.49
CA LYS A 24 9.32 5.21 -3.09
C LYS A 24 7.90 5.05 -2.54
N ASN A 25 6.88 5.09 -3.38
CA ASN A 25 5.49 4.98 -2.93
C ASN A 25 5.06 3.52 -2.76
N GLU A 26 5.49 2.64 -3.67
CA GLU A 26 5.27 1.19 -3.55
C GLU A 26 5.92 0.64 -2.29
N THR A 27 7.18 1.00 -2.06
CA THR A 27 7.96 0.55 -0.90
C THR A 27 7.44 1.06 0.45
N TYR A 28 6.66 2.15 0.46
CA TYR A 28 6.05 2.64 1.70
C TYR A 28 5.10 1.60 2.31
N PHE A 29 4.24 0.98 1.49
CA PHE A 29 3.22 0.07 1.99
C PHE A 29 3.78 -1.29 2.37
N VAL A 30 4.92 -1.70 1.79
CA VAL A 30 5.57 -2.98 2.09
C VAL A 30 5.81 -3.14 3.60
N GLY A 31 5.51 -4.34 4.10
CA GLY A 31 5.61 -4.70 5.52
C GLY A 31 4.28 -5.06 6.15
N LYS A 32 4.28 -5.10 7.49
CA LYS A 32 3.11 -5.47 8.31
C LYS A 32 2.50 -4.23 8.95
N TRP A 33 1.18 -4.19 9.00
CA TRP A 33 0.40 -3.07 9.54
C TRP A 33 -0.66 -3.59 10.49
N ASP A 34 -0.65 -3.08 11.72
CA ASP A 34 -1.77 -3.24 12.65
C ASP A 34 -2.85 -2.23 12.28
N ILE A 35 -4.00 -2.73 11.82
CA ILE A 35 -5.15 -1.95 11.38
C ILE A 35 -6.24 -2.01 12.46
N LEU A 36 -6.84 -0.85 12.74
CA LEU A 36 -8.05 -0.71 13.53
C LEU A 36 -9.15 -0.13 12.64
N ILE A 37 -10.23 -0.89 12.44
CA ILE A 37 -11.42 -0.48 11.70
C ILE A 37 -12.48 -0.08 12.73
N LYS A 38 -13.04 1.12 12.58
CA LYS A 38 -13.98 1.69 13.54
C LYS A 38 -15.41 1.74 13.02
N GLY A 39 -16.36 1.58 13.93
CA GLY A 39 -17.78 1.80 13.65
C GLY A 39 -18.47 0.71 12.84
N LEU A 40 -17.89 -0.50 12.75
CA LEU A 40 -18.58 -1.66 12.19
C LEU A 40 -19.78 -2.03 13.08
N PRO A 41 -20.84 -2.66 12.52
CA PRO A 41 -22.01 -3.07 13.30
C PRO A 41 -21.69 -3.99 14.49
N GLN A 42 -20.62 -4.77 14.38
CA GLN A 42 -20.15 -5.70 15.42
C GLN A 42 -19.20 -5.04 16.44
N GLY A 43 -18.95 -3.74 16.31
CA GLY A 43 -17.93 -3.01 17.06
C GLY A 43 -16.60 -2.90 16.31
N ASP A 44 -15.68 -2.15 16.89
CA ASP A 44 -14.35 -1.92 16.33
C ASP A 44 -13.58 -3.25 16.19
N THR A 45 -12.84 -3.40 15.09
CA THR A 45 -12.13 -4.65 14.75
C THR A 45 -10.66 -4.37 14.47
N GLU A 46 -9.78 -5.23 15.01
CA GLU A 46 -8.35 -5.21 14.70
C GLU A 46 -8.00 -6.25 13.63
N ALA A 47 -7.19 -5.84 12.67
CA ALA A 47 -6.67 -6.71 11.62
C ALA A 47 -5.16 -6.51 11.42
N LEU A 48 -4.51 -7.52 10.87
CA LEU A 48 -3.13 -7.47 10.42
C LEU A 48 -3.12 -7.46 8.89
N VAL A 49 -2.63 -6.37 8.30
CA VAL A 49 -2.38 -6.30 6.86
C VAL A 49 -0.90 -6.56 6.59
N LYS A 50 -0.62 -7.34 5.55
CA LYS A 50 0.73 -7.63 5.07
C LYS A 50 0.81 -7.24 3.60
N PHE A 51 1.79 -6.40 3.26
CA PHE A 51 2.12 -6.06 1.88
C PHE A 51 3.53 -6.53 1.54
N GLU A 52 3.69 -7.01 0.32
CA GLU A 52 4.95 -7.46 -0.24
C GLU A 52 5.05 -7.09 -1.72
N LEU A 53 6.28 -7.04 -2.25
CA LEU A 53 6.50 -6.93 -3.68
C LEU A 53 6.64 -8.33 -4.26
N LYS A 54 5.74 -8.69 -5.18
CA LYS A 54 5.81 -9.92 -5.97
C LYS A 54 5.95 -9.54 -7.43
N ASP A 55 7.04 -9.98 -8.05
CA ASP A 55 7.38 -9.66 -9.45
C ASP A 55 7.36 -8.14 -9.76
N GLY A 56 7.78 -7.33 -8.78
CA GLY A 56 7.80 -5.87 -8.90
C GLY A 56 6.43 -5.20 -8.79
N LYS A 57 5.39 -5.92 -8.37
CA LYS A 57 4.05 -5.38 -8.10
C LYS A 57 3.67 -5.56 -6.64
N LEU A 58 2.92 -4.61 -6.10
CA LEU A 58 2.40 -4.71 -4.74
C LEU A 58 1.34 -5.82 -4.66
N SER A 59 1.50 -6.71 -3.69
CA SER A 59 0.60 -7.81 -3.37
C SER A 59 0.46 -7.89 -1.84
N GLY A 60 -0.49 -8.67 -1.32
CA GLY A 60 -0.64 -8.80 0.11
C GLY A 60 -1.82 -9.64 0.58
N SER A 61 -2.03 -9.61 1.90
CA SER A 61 -3.16 -10.24 2.58
C SER A 61 -3.62 -9.42 3.78
N ILE A 62 -4.82 -9.71 4.24
CA ILE A 62 -5.37 -9.26 5.51
C ILE A 62 -5.76 -10.46 6.36
N ALA A 63 -5.46 -10.42 7.66
CA ALA A 63 -5.93 -11.39 8.63
C ALA A 63 -6.63 -10.67 9.79
N ASP A 64 -7.83 -11.12 10.14
CA ASP A 64 -8.45 -10.75 11.41
C ASP A 64 -7.60 -11.32 12.56
N LYS A 65 -7.28 -10.51 13.56
CA LYS A 65 -6.50 -10.97 14.73
C LYS A 65 -7.21 -12.05 15.53
N ALA A 66 -8.54 -12.09 15.51
CA ALA A 66 -9.32 -13.10 16.23
C ALA A 66 -9.25 -14.48 15.55
N ASN A 67 -9.35 -14.51 14.21
CA ASN A 67 -9.47 -15.75 13.45
C ASN A 67 -8.15 -16.22 12.80
N GLN A 68 -7.14 -15.34 12.74
CA GLN A 68 -5.80 -15.57 12.17
C GLN A 68 -5.77 -16.17 10.75
N LYS A 69 -6.90 -16.14 10.04
CA LYS A 69 -7.01 -16.61 8.67
C LYS A 69 -6.55 -15.50 7.72
N ASP A 70 -5.45 -15.72 7.02
CA ASP A 70 -5.01 -14.83 5.94
C ASP A 70 -6.01 -14.89 4.77
N MET A 71 -6.50 -13.73 4.36
CA MET A 71 -7.33 -13.49 3.18
C MET A 71 -6.48 -12.70 2.17
N PRO A 72 -6.06 -13.32 1.04
CA PRO A 72 -5.24 -12.65 0.06
C PRO A 72 -6.02 -11.55 -0.67
N PHE A 73 -5.32 -10.49 -1.09
CA PHE A 73 -5.93 -9.48 -1.94
C PHE A 73 -6.17 -10.03 -3.36
N THR A 74 -7.38 -9.83 -3.87
CA THR A 74 -7.80 -10.18 -5.22
C THR A 74 -7.48 -9.07 -6.22
N ASP A 75 -7.43 -7.83 -5.75
CA ASP A 75 -7.01 -6.66 -6.51
C ASP A 75 -6.19 -5.71 -5.62
N VAL A 76 -5.15 -5.10 -6.19
CA VAL A 76 -4.29 -4.12 -5.51
C VAL A 76 -3.96 -3.01 -6.50
N GLN A 77 -4.46 -1.81 -6.22
CA GLN A 77 -4.23 -0.62 -7.02
C GLN A 77 -3.49 0.42 -6.19
N LEU A 78 -2.24 0.70 -6.55
CA LEU A 78 -1.50 1.83 -6.00
C LEU A 78 -1.64 3.03 -6.92
N LYS A 79 -2.13 4.14 -6.36
CA LYS A 79 -2.16 5.44 -7.03
C LYS A 79 -1.71 6.53 -6.06
N ASP A 80 -0.64 7.23 -6.43
CA ASP A 80 -0.03 8.30 -5.63
C ASP A 80 0.34 7.82 -4.22
N SER A 81 -0.41 8.27 -3.21
CA SER A 81 -0.22 7.93 -1.79
C SER A 81 -1.33 7.03 -1.24
N VAL A 82 -2.15 6.45 -2.12
CA VAL A 82 -3.30 5.61 -1.77
C VAL A 82 -3.13 4.22 -2.39
N VAL A 83 -3.28 3.20 -1.57
CA VAL A 83 -3.51 1.81 -2.00
C VAL A 83 -4.99 1.51 -1.84
N VAL A 84 -5.62 1.00 -2.90
CA VAL A 84 -6.94 0.37 -2.84
C VAL A 84 -6.75 -1.13 -2.99
N VAL A 85 -7.29 -1.91 -2.06
CA VAL A 85 -7.27 -3.37 -2.11
C VAL A 85 -8.68 -3.94 -2.08
N LYS A 86 -8.84 -5.10 -2.71
CA LYS A 86 -10.04 -5.91 -2.62
C LYS A 86 -9.72 -7.30 -2.10
N PHE A 87 -10.63 -7.91 -1.35
CA PHE A 87 -10.52 -9.29 -0.91
C PHE A 87 -11.90 -9.90 -0.64
N ASP A 88 -11.98 -11.22 -0.71
CA ASP A 88 -13.19 -11.97 -0.40
C ASP A 88 -13.30 -12.21 1.11
N HIS A 89 -14.40 -11.74 1.70
CA HIS A 89 -14.79 -12.03 3.08
C HIS A 89 -16.08 -12.87 3.09
N SER A 90 -16.41 -13.48 4.23
CA SER A 90 -17.64 -14.28 4.39
C SER A 90 -18.93 -13.47 4.15
N SER A 91 -18.86 -12.14 4.28
CA SER A 91 -19.95 -11.21 4.01
C SER A 91 -19.97 -10.67 2.57
N GLY A 92 -19.05 -11.07 1.70
CA GLY A 92 -18.89 -10.58 0.33
C GLY A 92 -17.52 -9.94 0.06
N GLU A 93 -17.38 -9.34 -1.13
CA GLU A 93 -16.18 -8.57 -1.51
C GLU A 93 -16.07 -7.32 -0.61
N VAL A 94 -14.88 -7.10 -0.07
CA VAL A 94 -14.56 -5.92 0.74
C VAL A 94 -13.51 -5.10 0.01
N GLU A 95 -13.75 -3.80 -0.09
CA GLU A 95 -12.80 -2.82 -0.59
C GLU A 95 -12.22 -2.02 0.57
N MET A 96 -10.90 -1.84 0.61
CA MET A 96 -10.24 -0.93 1.54
C MET A 96 -9.35 0.05 0.80
N SER A 97 -9.46 1.32 1.18
CA SER A 97 -8.53 2.37 0.79
C SER A 97 -7.57 2.66 1.94
N LEU A 98 -6.28 2.79 1.65
CA LEU A 98 -5.18 2.97 2.59
C LEU A 98 -4.33 4.15 2.12
N LEU A 99 -4.49 5.29 2.77
CA LEU A 99 -3.76 6.54 2.52
C LEU A 99 -2.56 6.64 3.47
N LYS A 100 -1.38 6.85 2.90
CA LYS A 100 -0.17 7.22 3.64
C LYS A 100 -0.40 8.52 4.41
N LYS A 101 -0.11 8.52 5.72
CA LYS A 101 -0.18 9.71 6.58
C LYS A 101 1.22 10.24 6.93
N ASP A 102 2.10 9.37 7.41
CA ASP A 102 3.50 9.71 7.72
C ASP A 102 4.43 8.52 7.46
N ALA A 103 5.50 8.33 8.23
CA ALA A 103 6.45 7.22 8.04
C ALA A 103 5.89 5.86 8.51
N ASP A 104 5.12 5.89 9.60
CA ASP A 104 4.68 4.69 10.33
C ASP A 104 3.16 4.64 10.51
N ASN A 105 2.41 5.61 9.98
CA ASN A 105 0.97 5.67 10.11
C ASN A 105 0.25 5.79 8.77
N LEU A 106 -0.90 5.13 8.67
CA LEU A 106 -1.84 5.26 7.56
C LEU A 106 -3.27 5.46 8.08
N THR A 107 -4.12 5.98 7.21
CA THR A 107 -5.57 6.16 7.46
C THR A 107 -6.33 5.67 6.25
N GLY A 108 -7.63 5.43 6.36
CA GLY A 108 -8.36 4.93 5.23
C GLY A 108 -9.82 4.68 5.49
N GLN A 109 -10.45 3.96 4.56
CA GLN A 109 -11.84 3.56 4.68
C GLN A 109 -12.06 2.14 4.16
N VAL A 110 -12.99 1.43 4.80
CA VAL A 110 -13.56 0.17 4.32
C VAL A 110 -14.91 0.47 3.67
N ASN A 111 -15.10 0.01 2.43
CA ASN A 111 -16.31 0.19 1.64
C ASN A 111 -16.81 1.64 1.57
N SER A 112 -15.90 2.62 1.60
CA SER A 112 -16.20 4.06 1.65
C SER A 112 -17.14 4.49 2.79
N GLN A 113 -17.23 3.70 3.86
CA GLN A 113 -18.19 3.91 4.93
C GLN A 113 -17.54 3.90 6.32
N PHE A 114 -16.64 2.94 6.57
CA PHE A 114 -16.04 2.75 7.90
C PHE A 114 -14.61 3.25 7.89
N GLU A 115 -14.24 4.07 8.88
CA GLU A 115 -12.87 4.57 9.00
C GLU A 115 -11.92 3.47 9.45
N LEU A 116 -10.69 3.52 8.95
CA LEU A 116 -9.59 2.72 9.48
C LEU A 116 -8.37 3.59 9.78
N THR A 117 -7.62 3.18 10.80
CA THR A 117 -6.28 3.68 11.11
C THR A 117 -5.30 2.52 11.13
N GLY A 118 -4.07 2.75 10.70
CA GLY A 118 -3.04 1.73 10.67
C GLY A 118 -1.71 2.23 11.21
N VAL A 119 -1.02 1.38 11.97
CA VAL A 119 0.33 1.62 12.47
C VAL A 119 1.25 0.52 11.97
N ARG A 120 2.44 0.89 11.52
CA ARG A 120 3.43 -0.09 11.08
C ARG A 120 3.81 -0.99 12.25
N LYS A 121 3.69 -2.30 12.04
CA LYS A 121 4.10 -3.29 13.03
C LYS A 121 5.62 -3.40 13.01
N LYS A 122 6.26 -3.04 14.13
CA LYS A 122 7.70 -3.27 14.34
C LYS A 122 7.91 -4.76 14.61
N GLU A 123 8.96 -5.33 14.04
CA GLU A 123 9.37 -6.70 14.41
C GLU A 123 9.97 -6.65 15.82
N ASP A 124 9.50 -7.54 16.68
CA ASP A 124 10.06 -7.78 18.03
C ASP A 124 11.30 -8.68 17.94
#